data_AF-A0A5K1ACA2-F1
#
_entry.id   AF-A0A5K1ACA2-F1
#
_cell.length_a   1.000
_cell.length_b   1.000
_cell.length_c   1.000
_cell.angle_alpha   90.00
_cell.angle_beta   90.00
_cell.angle_gamma   90.00
#
_symmetry.space_group_name_H-M   'P 1'
#
loop_
_entity.id
_entity.type
_entity.pdbx_description
1 polymer ?
#
loop_
_entity_poly.entity_id
_entity_poly.type
_entity_poly.pdbx_seq_one_letter_code
_entity_poly.pdbx_strand_id
1 'polypeptide(L)'
;MSRKTNMAEARSSLRRTIALWGLVAAVLGEYWGVGCCGMGPELGVGRGVSIPVPAAYEEGLNGSAVILRSNGGRRWTPAFSCFLRLQARSGRYWCSLAVSLGNVVVWSSVEFPPSEACLLELTGDGELQLGDHVPGAGGSGNHGVIIWRSGTSGQGVK
;
A
#
# COMPACT_ATOMS: atom_id res chain seq x y z
N MET A 1 -46.58 0.88 55.66
CA MET A 1 -45.17 0.62 55.30
C MET A 1 -45.07 -0.14 53.98
N SER A 2 -45.31 0.48 52.80
CA SER A 2 -45.27 -0.26 51.52
C SER A 2 -44.96 0.58 50.26
N ARG A 3 -44.42 1.80 50.40
CA ARG A 3 -43.99 2.65 49.25
C ARG A 3 -42.47 2.76 49.08
N LYS A 4 -41.69 2.58 50.16
CA LYS A 4 -40.23 2.78 50.12
C LYS A 4 -39.47 1.61 49.48
N THR A 5 -39.99 0.38 49.59
CA THR A 5 -39.42 -0.84 49.01
C THR A 5 -39.46 -0.86 47.48
N ASN A 6 -40.58 -0.43 46.88
CA ASN A 6 -40.73 -0.38 45.41
C ASN A 6 -39.76 0.58 44.70
N MET A 7 -39.37 1.70 45.34
CA MET A 7 -38.44 2.67 44.73
C MET A 7 -36.99 2.20 44.73
N ALA A 8 -36.56 1.44 45.73
CA ALA A 8 -35.20 0.90 45.78
C ALA A 8 -34.99 -0.20 44.73
N GLU A 9 -36.01 -1.05 44.54
CA GLU A 9 -36.00 -2.12 43.56
C GLU A 9 -36.02 -1.58 42.12
N ALA A 10 -36.84 -0.57 41.84
CA ALA A 10 -36.88 0.12 40.55
C ALA A 10 -35.55 0.80 40.17
N ARG A 11 -34.84 1.40 41.14
CA ARG A 11 -33.51 2.00 40.91
C ARG A 11 -32.44 0.94 40.65
N SER A 12 -32.55 -0.21 41.29
CA SER A 12 -31.63 -1.34 41.06
C SER A 12 -31.82 -1.97 39.68
N SER A 13 -33.07 -2.08 39.23
CA SER A 13 -33.44 -2.54 37.89
C SER A 13 -32.93 -1.60 36.81
N LEU A 14 -33.16 -0.29 36.96
CA LEU A 14 -32.71 0.71 36.00
C LEU A 14 -31.18 0.76 35.86
N ARG A 15 -30.44 0.61 36.98
CA ARG A 15 -28.96 0.56 36.96
C ARG A 15 -28.44 -0.69 36.24
N ARG A 16 -29.09 -1.84 36.42
CA ARG A 16 -28.72 -3.08 35.71
C ARG A 16 -28.99 -2.95 34.21
N THR A 17 -30.11 -2.36 33.81
CA THR A 17 -30.45 -2.13 32.40
C THR A 17 -29.45 -1.19 31.74
N ILE A 18 -29.10 -0.06 32.37
CA ILE A 18 -28.09 0.89 31.82
C ILE A 18 -26.72 0.21 31.67
N ALA A 19 -26.29 -0.59 32.65
CA ALA A 19 -25.02 -1.32 32.58
C ALA A 19 -25.01 -2.36 31.45
N LEU A 20 -26.13 -3.09 31.26
CA LEU A 20 -26.29 -4.06 30.17
C LEU A 20 -26.24 -3.39 28.79
N TRP A 21 -26.94 -2.27 28.61
CA TRP A 21 -26.89 -1.53 27.34
C TRP A 21 -25.52 -0.87 27.09
N GLY A 22 -24.82 -0.42 28.13
CA GLY A 22 -23.44 0.07 28.02
C GLY A 22 -22.45 -1.01 27.58
N LEU A 23 -22.59 -2.23 28.11
CA LEU A 23 -21.78 -3.40 27.70
C LEU A 23 -22.09 -3.83 26.26
N VAL A 24 -23.37 -3.84 25.86
CA VAL A 24 -23.77 -4.13 24.48
C VAL A 24 -23.22 -3.06 23.52
N ALA A 25 -23.24 -1.78 23.89
CA ALA A 25 -22.65 -0.71 23.09
C ALA A 25 -21.12 -0.82 22.97
N ALA A 26 -20.42 -1.24 24.03
CA ALA A 26 -18.98 -1.47 23.99
C ALA A 26 -18.60 -2.66 23.10
N VAL A 27 -19.30 -3.79 23.23
CA VAL A 27 -19.09 -4.99 22.40
C VAL A 27 -19.46 -4.73 20.94
N LEU A 28 -20.53 -3.98 20.67
CA LEU A 28 -20.88 -3.58 19.31
C LEU A 28 -19.91 -2.53 18.76
N GLY A 29 -19.37 -1.63 19.58
CA GLY A 29 -18.35 -0.65 19.18
C GLY A 29 -17.06 -1.28 18.65
N GLU A 30 -16.69 -2.47 19.14
CA GLU A 30 -15.54 -3.25 18.66
C GLU A 30 -15.80 -3.97 17.33
N TYR A 31 -17.06 -4.18 16.94
CA TYR A 31 -17.44 -4.78 15.66
C TYR A 31 -17.63 -3.79 14.52
N TRP A 32 -17.73 -2.50 14.84
CA TRP A 32 -17.54 -1.43 13.86
C TRP A 32 -16.09 -1.01 13.89
N GLY A 33 -15.21 -1.99 13.62
CA GLY A 33 -13.90 -1.69 13.08
C GLY A 33 -14.14 -0.77 11.91
N VAL A 34 -13.80 0.50 12.09
CA VAL A 34 -13.65 1.47 11.01
C VAL A 34 -12.66 0.81 10.08
N GLY A 35 -13.18 0.10 9.07
CA GLY A 35 -12.39 -0.37 7.96
C GLY A 35 -11.67 0.87 7.46
N CYS A 36 -10.35 0.86 7.55
CA CYS A 36 -9.49 1.82 6.87
C CYS A 36 -9.68 1.60 5.36
N CYS A 37 -10.85 2.00 4.86
CA CYS A 37 -11.16 2.10 3.47
C CYS A 37 -10.37 3.29 2.92
N GLY A 38 -9.39 2.98 2.08
CA GLY A 38 -8.84 3.94 1.13
C GLY A 38 -7.63 4.70 1.64
N MET A 39 -6.47 4.12 1.42
CA MET A 39 -5.38 4.74 0.65
C MET A 39 -4.36 3.62 0.43
N GLY A 40 -4.26 3.12 -0.80
CA GLY A 40 -3.01 2.45 -1.20
C GLY A 40 -1.85 3.44 -1.00
N PRO A 41 -0.60 2.99 -0.88
CA PRO A 41 0.52 3.90 -0.69
C PRO A 41 0.58 4.87 -1.88
N GLU A 42 0.11 6.10 -1.70
CA GLU A 42 0.27 7.14 -2.71
C GLU A 42 1.76 7.48 -2.78
N LEU A 43 2.36 7.33 -3.96
CA LEU A 43 3.71 7.83 -4.22
C LEU A 43 3.69 9.35 -4.08
N GLY A 44 4.09 9.83 -2.92
CA GLY A 44 4.38 11.23 -2.69
C GLY A 44 5.66 11.66 -3.42
N VAL A 45 5.76 12.96 -3.72
CA VAL A 45 6.97 13.58 -4.25
C VAL A 45 8.14 13.34 -3.29
N GLY A 46 9.29 12.91 -3.84
CA GLY A 46 10.49 12.54 -3.07
C GLY A 46 10.38 11.20 -2.32
N ARG A 47 9.39 10.37 -2.64
CA ARG A 47 9.23 9.02 -2.07
C ARG A 47 9.45 7.96 -3.14
N GLY A 48 9.89 6.79 -2.69
CA GLY A 48 10.03 5.61 -3.52
C GLY A 48 9.40 4.37 -2.90
N VAL A 49 9.13 3.39 -3.76
CA VAL A 49 8.73 2.03 -3.40
C VAL A 49 9.86 1.12 -3.84
N SER A 50 10.32 0.24 -2.95
CA SER A 50 11.37 -0.73 -3.27
C SER A 50 10.92 -2.16 -2.97
N ILE A 51 11.40 -3.09 -3.81
CA ILE A 51 11.34 -4.53 -3.55
C ILE A 51 12.80 -4.99 -3.37
N PRO A 52 13.22 -5.44 -2.18
CA PRO A 52 14.56 -5.98 -2.00
C PRO A 52 14.74 -7.27 -2.80
N VAL A 53 15.92 -7.46 -3.38
CA VAL A 53 16.29 -8.72 -4.02
C VAL A 53 16.66 -9.72 -2.92
N PRO A 54 16.04 -10.91 -2.85
CA PRO A 54 16.41 -11.91 -1.87
C PRO A 54 17.87 -12.35 -2.04
N ALA A 55 18.56 -12.56 -0.91
CA ALA A 55 19.96 -12.99 -0.92
C ALA A 55 20.17 -14.39 -1.55
N ALA A 56 19.14 -15.24 -1.50
CA ALA A 56 19.13 -16.55 -2.15
C ALA A 56 18.18 -16.55 -3.36
N TYR A 57 18.52 -17.32 -4.39
CA TYR A 57 17.61 -17.50 -5.53
C TYR A 57 16.44 -18.41 -5.15
N GLU A 58 15.22 -17.90 -5.35
CA GLU A 58 13.98 -18.63 -5.13
C GLU A 58 13.27 -18.82 -6.47
N GLU A 59 13.29 -20.05 -6.99
CA GLU A 59 12.63 -20.38 -8.24
C GLU A 59 11.12 -20.10 -8.15
N GLY A 60 10.57 -19.45 -9.18
CA GLY A 60 9.14 -19.12 -9.23
C GLY A 60 8.74 -17.88 -8.42
N LEU A 61 9.68 -17.18 -7.76
CA LEU A 61 9.38 -15.92 -7.11
C LEU A 61 8.75 -14.93 -8.09
N ASN A 62 7.62 -14.35 -7.69
CA ASN A 62 6.89 -13.32 -8.43
C ASN A 62 6.37 -12.27 -7.43
N GLY A 63 7.29 -11.44 -6.95
CA GLY A 63 7.00 -10.35 -6.03
C GLY A 63 6.38 -9.16 -6.77
N SER A 64 5.43 -8.49 -6.13
CA SER A 64 4.91 -7.22 -6.65
C SER A 64 4.61 -6.23 -5.53
N ALA A 65 4.87 -4.95 -5.79
CA ALA A 65 4.50 -3.86 -4.90
C ALA A 65 3.59 -2.91 -5.67
N VAL A 66 2.34 -2.78 -5.22
CA VAL A 66 1.35 -1.91 -5.86
C VAL A 66 1.63 -0.47 -5.50
N ILE A 67 1.79 0.35 -6.53
CA ILE A 67 2.16 1.76 -6.45
C ILE A 67 0.92 2.64 -6.56
N LEU A 68 0.09 2.36 -7.57
CA LEU A 68 -1.15 3.08 -7.82
C LEU A 68 -2.23 2.06 -8.12
N ARG A 69 -3.42 2.29 -7.56
CA ARG A 69 -4.60 1.50 -7.86
C ARG A 69 -5.79 2.43 -8.02
N SER A 70 -6.36 2.45 -9.22
CA SER A 70 -7.67 3.02 -9.44
C SER A 70 -8.73 2.08 -8.86
N ASN A 71 -9.63 2.62 -8.04
CA ASN A 71 -10.70 1.84 -7.40
C ASN A 71 -11.88 1.55 -8.34
N GLY A 72 -11.83 2.00 -9.61
CA GLY A 72 -12.89 1.73 -10.60
C GLY A 72 -14.28 2.19 -10.16
N GLY A 73 -14.38 3.16 -9.24
CA GLY A 73 -15.61 3.48 -8.51
C GLY A 73 -16.79 4.00 -9.34
N ARG A 74 -16.64 4.15 -10.67
CA ARG A 74 -17.73 4.48 -11.60
C ARG A 74 -17.83 3.37 -12.65
N ARG A 75 -19.06 3.07 -13.09
CA ARG A 75 -19.44 1.99 -14.03
C ARG A 75 -18.64 1.94 -15.35
N TRP A 76 -17.87 2.98 -15.66
CA TRP A 76 -17.10 3.13 -16.90
C TRP A 76 -15.62 3.48 -16.67
N THR A 77 -15.10 3.41 -15.43
CA THR A 77 -13.70 3.70 -15.14
C THR A 77 -12.87 2.42 -15.19
N PRO A 78 -11.85 2.33 -16.06
CA PRO A 78 -10.99 1.15 -16.11
C PRO A 78 -10.21 1.00 -14.80
N ALA A 79 -10.18 -0.22 -14.26
CA ALA A 79 -9.49 -0.54 -13.01
C ALA A 79 -7.98 -0.71 -13.25
N PHE A 80 -7.30 0.39 -13.57
CA PHE A 80 -5.85 0.37 -13.75
C PHE A 80 -5.13 0.19 -12.42
N SER A 81 -4.08 -0.63 -12.42
CA SER A 81 -3.12 -0.72 -11.32
C SER A 81 -1.70 -0.68 -11.87
N CYS A 82 -0.86 0.15 -11.27
CA CYS A 82 0.58 0.22 -11.54
C CYS A 82 1.33 -0.45 -10.39
N PHE A 83 2.30 -1.30 -10.70
CA PHE A 83 3.07 -2.03 -9.70
C PHE A 83 4.51 -2.28 -10.17
N LEU A 84 5.42 -2.29 -9.21
CA LEU A 84 6.76 -2.85 -9.39
C LEU A 84 6.65 -4.37 -9.37
N ARG A 85 7.42 -5.03 -10.22
CA ARG A 85 7.44 -6.49 -10.38
C ARG A 85 8.85 -7.00 -10.28
N LEU A 86 9.08 -7.99 -9.41
CA LEU A 86 10.33 -8.74 -9.31
C LEU A 86 10.05 -10.22 -9.62
N GLN A 87 10.70 -10.78 -10.63
CA GLN A 87 10.51 -12.16 -11.06
C GLN A 87 11.81 -12.96 -11.06
N ALA A 88 11.75 -14.19 -10.57
CA ALA A 88 12.81 -15.17 -10.75
C ALA A 88 12.64 -15.91 -12.09
N ARG A 89 13.64 -15.81 -12.96
CA ARG A 89 13.67 -16.53 -14.25
C ARG A 89 15.10 -16.90 -14.61
N SER A 90 15.32 -18.19 -14.91
CA SER A 90 16.61 -18.71 -15.38
C SER A 90 17.78 -18.40 -14.44
N GLY A 91 17.60 -18.63 -13.13
CA GLY A 91 18.65 -18.44 -12.12
C GLY A 91 18.98 -16.98 -11.79
N ARG A 92 18.16 -16.02 -12.25
CA ARG A 92 18.33 -14.59 -11.97
C ARG A 92 17.00 -13.93 -11.63
N TYR A 93 17.11 -12.79 -10.96
CA TYR A 93 15.97 -11.90 -10.76
C TYR A 93 15.88 -10.87 -11.89
N TRP A 94 14.64 -10.46 -12.18
CA TRP A 94 14.29 -9.49 -13.20
C TRP A 94 13.30 -8.50 -12.62
N CYS A 95 13.56 -7.21 -12.78
CA CYS A 95 12.64 -6.16 -12.39
C CYS A 95 12.05 -5.43 -13.59
N SER A 96 10.79 -5.03 -13.45
CA SER A 96 10.11 -4.08 -14.33
C SER A 96 9.04 -3.29 -13.59
N LEU A 97 8.68 -2.15 -14.16
CA LEU A 97 7.44 -1.44 -13.85
C LEU A 97 6.34 -1.97 -14.77
N ALA A 98 5.17 -2.29 -14.23
CA ALA A 98 4.06 -2.82 -15.03
C ALA A 98 2.75 -2.10 -14.71
N VAL A 99 1.93 -1.95 -15.75
CA VAL A 99 0.55 -1.45 -15.66
C VAL A 99 -0.39 -2.57 -16.07
N SER A 100 -1.41 -2.79 -15.25
CA SER A 100 -2.48 -3.74 -15.50
C SER A 100 -3.82 -3.05 -15.61
N LEU A 101 -4.69 -3.63 -16.42
CA LEU A 101 -6.12 -3.37 -16.43
C LEU A 101 -6.83 -4.62 -15.88
N GLY A 102 -7.36 -4.53 -14.66
CA GLY A 102 -7.84 -5.70 -13.94
C GLY A 102 -6.70 -6.70 -13.67
N ASN A 103 -6.77 -7.88 -14.27
CA ASN A 103 -5.76 -8.95 -14.14
C ASN A 103 -4.84 -9.07 -15.37
N VAL A 104 -4.98 -8.19 -16.35
CA VAL A 104 -4.21 -8.24 -17.61
C VAL A 104 -3.13 -7.15 -17.57
N VAL A 105 -1.87 -7.53 -17.77
CA VAL A 105 -0.79 -6.55 -17.98
C VAL A 105 -0.94 -5.96 -19.37
N VAL A 106 -1.07 -4.64 -19.44
CA VAL A 106 -1.27 -3.90 -20.71
C VAL A 106 -0.04 -3.10 -21.13
N TRP A 107 0.90 -2.88 -20.21
CA TRP A 107 2.18 -2.22 -20.49
C TRP A 107 3.21 -2.63 -19.44
N SER A 108 4.48 -2.71 -19.84
CA SER A 108 5.61 -2.82 -18.91
C SER A 108 6.82 -2.05 -19.44
N SER A 109 7.68 -1.62 -18.52
CA SER A 109 9.02 -1.17 -18.88
C SER A 109 9.84 -2.34 -19.43
N VAL A 110 11.03 -2.02 -19.94
CA VAL A 110 12.08 -3.03 -20.17
C VAL A 110 12.39 -3.77 -18.87
N GLU A 111 12.55 -5.08 -18.95
CA GLU A 111 13.01 -5.91 -17.83
C GLU A 111 14.53 -5.75 -17.68
N PHE A 112 15.02 -5.65 -16.46
CA PHE A 112 16.46 -5.58 -16.16
C PHE A 112 16.80 -6.42 -14.93
N PRO A 113 18.04 -6.94 -14.82
CA PRO A 113 18.49 -7.64 -13.61
C PRO A 113 18.88 -6.62 -12.53
N PRO A 114 18.15 -6.54 -11.40
CA PRO A 114 18.54 -5.66 -10.29
C PRO A 114 19.72 -6.24 -9.51
N SER A 115 20.51 -5.36 -8.88
CA SER A 115 21.64 -5.74 -8.02
C SER A 115 21.19 -6.03 -6.58
N GLU A 116 20.66 -5.02 -5.87
CA GLU A 116 20.27 -5.14 -4.45
C GLU A 116 18.76 -4.98 -4.24
N ALA A 117 18.14 -4.06 -4.98
CA ALA A 117 16.72 -3.80 -4.88
C ALA A 117 16.18 -3.44 -6.26
N CYS A 118 14.85 -3.45 -6.39
CA CYS A 118 14.19 -2.75 -7.45
C CYS A 118 13.42 -1.58 -6.88
N LEU A 119 13.81 -0.36 -7.23
CA LEU A 119 13.27 0.88 -6.70
C LEU A 119 12.63 1.69 -7.80
N LEU A 120 11.42 2.15 -7.50
CA LEU A 120 10.75 3.20 -8.23
C LEU A 120 10.66 4.43 -7.33
N GLU A 121 11.17 5.56 -7.79
CA GLU A 121 11.13 6.83 -7.07
C GLU A 121 10.43 7.89 -7.90
N LEU A 122 9.53 8.66 -7.27
CA LEU A 122 9.05 9.92 -7.81
C LEU A 122 9.93 11.03 -7.23
N THR A 123 10.81 11.60 -8.03
CA THR A 123 11.77 12.61 -7.56
C THR A 123 11.08 13.91 -7.18
N GLY A 124 11.81 14.78 -6.47
CA GLY A 124 11.35 16.11 -6.07
C GLY A 124 10.90 17.02 -7.23
N ASP A 125 11.44 16.81 -8.42
CA ASP A 125 11.14 17.55 -9.65
C ASP A 125 10.07 16.87 -10.54
N GLY A 126 9.48 15.75 -10.11
CA GLY A 126 8.38 15.09 -10.80
C GLY A 126 8.79 14.09 -11.88
N GLU A 127 10.04 13.62 -11.86
CA GLU A 127 10.52 12.52 -12.70
C GLU A 127 10.25 11.19 -11.99
N LEU A 128 9.64 10.22 -12.68
CA LEU A 128 9.54 8.86 -12.18
C LEU A 128 10.77 8.07 -12.66
N GLN A 129 11.55 7.53 -11.74
CA GLN A 129 12.81 6.83 -12.01
C GLN A 129 12.74 5.40 -11.51
N LEU A 130 13.12 4.45 -12.36
CA LEU A 130 13.25 3.03 -12.02
C LEU A 130 14.73 2.65 -12.05
N GLY A 131 15.22 2.10 -10.94
CA GLY A 131 16.61 1.71 -10.78
C GLY A 131 16.81 0.60 -9.75
N ASP A 132 18.06 0.32 -9.43
CA ASP A 132 18.46 -0.87 -8.66
C ASP A 132 18.93 -0.62 -7.22
N HIS A 133 18.76 0.59 -6.65
CA HIS A 133 19.23 0.96 -5.30
C HIS A 133 18.11 1.21 -4.27
N VAL A 134 18.48 1.41 -2.99
CA VAL A 134 17.58 1.90 -1.91
C VAL A 134 17.96 3.34 -1.50
N PRO A 135 17.04 4.34 -1.48
CA PRO A 135 17.36 5.69 -1.02
C PRO A 135 17.53 5.70 0.50
N GLY A 136 18.65 6.26 0.99
CA GLY A 136 18.90 6.39 2.43
C GLY A 136 20.29 5.95 2.90
N ALA A 137 21.14 5.40 2.04
CA ALA A 137 22.57 5.29 2.30
C ALA A 137 23.22 6.67 2.15
N GLY A 138 23.11 7.51 3.20
CA GLY A 138 23.79 8.80 3.28
C GLY A 138 25.30 8.60 3.19
N GLY A 139 25.86 8.77 1.99
CA GLY A 139 27.27 8.61 1.74
C GLY A 139 27.55 8.66 0.25
N SER A 140 28.12 9.78 -0.20
CA SER A 140 28.74 9.95 -1.51
C SER A 140 29.48 8.68 -1.93
N GLY A 141 29.00 7.97 -2.96
CA GLY A 141 29.80 6.90 -3.57
C GLY A 141 29.10 5.74 -4.27
N ASN A 142 27.81 5.49 -4.09
CA ASN A 142 27.12 4.42 -4.83
C ASN A 142 25.72 4.86 -5.26
N HIS A 143 25.65 5.65 -6.33
CA HIS A 143 24.37 6.01 -6.94
C HIS A 143 23.94 4.82 -7.81
N GLY A 144 22.82 4.18 -7.47
CA GLY A 144 22.25 3.11 -8.28
C GLY A 144 22.11 3.50 -9.75
N VAL A 145 22.04 2.49 -10.61
CA VAL A 145 21.84 2.71 -12.04
C VAL A 145 20.37 2.99 -12.29
N ILE A 146 20.09 4.14 -12.88
CA ILE A 146 18.74 4.45 -13.39
C ILE A 146 18.58 3.77 -14.74
N ILE A 147 17.64 2.83 -14.81
CA ILE A 147 17.38 2.01 -16.00
C ILE A 147 16.29 2.63 -16.86
N TRP A 148 15.29 3.26 -16.25
CA TRP A 148 14.17 3.86 -16.95
C TRP A 148 13.70 5.16 -16.28
N ARG A 149 13.22 6.09 -17.10
CA ARG A 149 12.69 7.39 -16.70
C ARG A 149 11.39 7.70 -17.45
N SER A 150 10.47 8.44 -16.82
CA SER A 150 9.24 8.88 -17.48
C SER A 150 9.43 10.05 -18.45
N GLY A 151 10.52 10.81 -18.34
CA GLY A 151 10.75 12.04 -19.10
C GLY A 151 9.93 13.24 -18.60
N THR A 152 9.54 13.25 -17.33
CA THR A 152 8.60 14.23 -16.75
C THR A 152 9.26 15.20 -15.75
N SER A 153 10.59 15.23 -15.68
CA SER A 153 11.32 16.23 -14.88
C SER A 153 10.82 17.66 -15.17
N GLY A 154 10.56 18.41 -14.11
CA GLY A 154 10.03 19.78 -14.16
C GLY A 154 8.53 19.89 -14.44
N GLN A 155 7.84 18.76 -14.68
CA GLN A 155 6.40 18.71 -14.97
C GLN A 155 5.55 18.30 -13.74
N GLY A 156 6.16 18.21 -12.56
CA GLY A 156 5.46 17.86 -11.32
C GLY A 156 4.28 18.81 -11.05
N VAL A 157 3.13 18.22 -10.70
CA VAL A 157 1.93 18.97 -10.30
C VAL A 157 2.20 19.56 -8.91
N LYS A 158 2.25 20.90 -8.83
CA LYS A 158 2.31 21.64 -7.56
C LYS A 158 1.00 21.55 -6.80
#